data_AF-A0A4Y7RHG2-F1
#
_entry.id   AF-A0A4Y7RHG2-F1
#
_cell.length_a   1.000
_cell.length_b   1.000
_cell.length_c   1.000
_cell.angle_alpha   90.00
_cell.angle_beta   90.00
_cell.angle_gamma   90.00
#
_symmetry.space_group_name_H-M   'P 1'
#
loop_
_entity.id
_entity.type
_entity.pdbx_description
1 polymer ?
#
loop_
_entity_poly.entity_id
_entity_poly.type
_entity_poly.pdbx_seq_one_letter_code
_entity_poly.pdbx_strand_id
1 'polypeptide(L)' 'MLLRTQIMLEESQHRFLTEVARLKGISLSEVIRQLIEEKQREISLAQAEGAVDMSKGAVAGDGGNVHHDEVLYK' A
#
# COMPACT_ATOMS: atom_id res chain seq x y z
N MET A 1 -15.93 -7.51 7.84
CA MET A 1 -17.15 -7.27 7.04
C MET A 1 -16.75 -7.21 5.58
N LEU A 2 -17.47 -7.87 4.68
CA LEU A 2 -17.19 -7.80 3.23
C LEU A 2 -18.06 -6.73 2.58
N LEU A 3 -17.45 -5.88 1.77
CA LEU A 3 -18.13 -4.85 0.98
C LEU A 3 -18.04 -5.23 -0.50
N ARG A 4 -19.16 -5.14 -1.22
CA ARG A 4 -19.18 -5.36 -2.66
C ARG A 4 -18.84 -4.05 -3.36
N THR A 5 -17.79 -4.08 -4.18
CA THR A 5 -17.33 -2.96 -4.98
C THR A 5 -17.33 -3.36 -6.46
N GLN A 6 -17.72 -2.45 -7.34
CA GLN A 6 -17.59 -2.61 -8.78
C GLN A 6 -16.46 -1.72 -9.28
N ILE A 7 -15.58 -2.29 -10.10
CA ILE A 7 -14.46 -1.60 -10.73
C ILE A 7 -14.54 -1.79 -12.24
N MET A 8 -14.13 -0.78 -12.99
CA MET A 8 -13.94 -0.91 -14.43
C MET A 8 -12.51 -1.36 -14.69
N LEU A 9 -12.35 -2.29 -15.64
CA LEU A 9 -11.05 -2.81 -16.05
C LEU A 9 -10.93 -2.69 -17.56
N GLU A 10 -9.69 -2.55 -18.02
CA GLU A 10 -9.39 -2.77 -19.44
C GLU A 10 -9.67 -4.23 -19.81
N GLU A 11 -10.05 -4.46 -21.06
CA GLU A 11 -10.35 -5.82 -21.53
C GLU A 11 -9.15 -6.76 -21.34
N SER A 12 -7.93 -6.27 -21.61
CA SER A 12 -6.69 -7.02 -21.44
C SER A 12 -6.46 -7.43 -19.98
N GLN A 13 -6.75 -6.55 -19.03
CA GLN A 13 -6.64 -6.82 -17.59
C GLN A 13 -7.66 -7.87 -17.16
N HIS A 14 -8.91 -7.75 -17.62
CA HIS A 14 -9.95 -8.72 -17.32
C HIS A 14 -9.59 -10.12 -17.84
N ARG A 15 -9.10 -10.22 -19.09
CA ARG A 15 -8.64 -11.50 -19.68
C ARG A 15 -7.51 -12.11 -18.87
N PHE A 16 -6.50 -11.31 -18.51
CA PHE A 16 -5.38 -11.77 -17.70
C PHE A 16 -5.84 -12.32 -16.34
N LEU A 17 -6.66 -11.56 -15.61
CA LEU A 17 -7.16 -11.97 -14.29
C LEU A 17 -8.03 -13.23 -14.38
N THR A 18 -8.81 -13.37 -15.44
CA THR A 18 -9.64 -14.56 -15.69
C THR A 18 -8.78 -15.80 -15.91
N GLU A 19 -7.70 -15.67 -16.67
CA GLU A 19 -6.78 -16.78 -16.91
C GLU A 19 -6.05 -17.19 -15.62
N VAL A 20 -5.60 -16.22 -14.82
CA VAL A 20 -5.00 -16.50 -13.50
C VAL A 20 -5.99 -17.20 -12.58
N ALA A 21 -7.25 -16.75 -12.54
CA ALA A 21 -8.30 -17.38 -11.75
C ALA A 21 -8.54 -18.83 -12.18
N ARG A 22 -8.57 -19.09 -13.50
CA ARG A 22 -8.71 -20.42 -14.09
C ARG A 22 -7.55 -21.34 -13.69
N LEU A 23 -6.31 -20.88 -13.86
CA LEU A 23 -5.11 -21.65 -13.54
C LEU A 23 -5.02 -21.99 -12.04
N LYS A 24 -5.45 -21.07 -11.18
CA LYS A 24 -5.47 -21.25 -9.72
C LYS A 24 -6.70 -22.01 -9.20
N GLY A 25 -7.73 -22.23 -10.03
CA GLY A 25 -8.98 -22.86 -9.60
C GLY A 25 -9.77 -22.04 -8.58
N ILE A 26 -9.67 -20.71 -8.63
CA ILE A 26 -10.32 -19.78 -7.67
C ILE A 26 -11.17 -18.74 -8.40
N SER A 27 -12.00 -18.01 -7.66
CA SER A 27 -12.81 -16.93 -8.24
C SER A 27 -11.96 -15.72 -8.62
N LEU A 28 -12.42 -14.93 -9.61
CA LEU A 28 -11.81 -13.66 -9.98
C LEU A 28 -11.67 -12.70 -8.78
N SER A 29 -12.69 -12.64 -7.93
CA SER A 29 -12.68 -11.82 -6.72
C SER A 29 -11.61 -12.26 -5.71
N GLU A 30 -11.30 -13.56 -5.65
CA GLU A 30 -10.23 -14.07 -4.81
C GLU A 30 -8.85 -13.69 -5.34
N VAL A 31 -8.66 -13.76 -6.66
CA VAL A 31 -7.44 -13.24 -7.30
C VAL A 31 -7.22 -11.77 -6.96
N ILE A 32 -8.27 -10.94 -7.10
CA ILE A 32 -8.18 -9.52 -6.78
C ILE A 32 -7.86 -9.28 -5.31
N ARG A 33 -8.47 -10.02 -4.38
CA ARG A 33 -8.15 -9.93 -2.94
C ARG A 33 -6.67 -10.23 -2.67
N GLN A 34 -6.15 -11.32 -3.22
CA GLN A 34 -4.74 -11.69 -3.07
C GLN A 34 -3.80 -10.60 -3.59
N LEU A 35 -4.08 -10.04 -4.77
CA LEU A 35 -3.29 -8.94 -5.34
C LEU A 35 -3.33 -7.67 -4.47
N ILE A 36 -4.50 -7.34 -3.91
CA ILE A 36 -4.63 -6.19 -3.00
C ILE A 36 -3.82 -6.43 -1.72
N GLU A 37 -3.89 -7.62 -1.13
CA GLU A 37 -3.14 -7.96 0.08
C GLU A 37 -1.63 -7.96 -0.17
N GLU A 38 -1.18 -8.51 -1.30
CA GLU A 38 0.23 -8.46 -1.72
C GLU A 38 0.69 -7.01 -1.86
N LYS A 39 -0.09 -6.16 -2.54
CA LYS A 39 0.27 -4.75 -2.72
C LYS A 39 0.26 -3.96 -1.42
N GLN A 40 -0.68 -4.23 -0.52
CA GLN A 40 -0.70 -3.62 0.81
C GLN A 40 0.56 -3.98 1.61
N ARG A 41 0.97 -5.25 1.60
CA ARG A 41 2.20 -5.68 2.27
C ARG A 41 3.43 -4.96 1.70
N GLU A 42 3.54 -4.86 0.38
CA GLU A 42 4.64 -4.12 -0.26
C GLU A 42 4.67 -2.64 0.17
N ILE A 43 3.51 -1.97 0.17
CA ILE A 43 3.42 -0.56 0.58
C ILE A 43 3.81 -0.40 2.04
N SER A 44 3.31 -1.26 2.93
CA SER A 44 3.65 -1.20 4.36
C SER A 44 5.13 -1.46 4.61
N LEU A 45 5.76 -2.41 3.89
CA LEU A 45 7.19 -2.66 3.97
C LEU A 45 8.00 -1.45 3.51
N ALA A 46 7.66 -0.87 2.36
CA ALA A 46 8.34 0.33 1.85
C ALA A 46 8.22 1.52 2.81
N GLN A 47 7.08 1.69 3.47
CA GLN A 47 6.90 2.72 4.50
C GLN A 47 7.75 2.44 5.75
N ALA A 48 7.82 1.18 6.18
CA ALA A 48 8.65 0.77 7.31
C ALA A 48 10.14 0.96 7.02
N GLU A 49 10.60 0.63 5.82
CA GLU A 49 11.98 0.89 5.38
C GLU A 49 12.29 2.39 5.37
N GLY A 50 11.39 3.22 4.82
CA GLY A 50 11.52 4.67 4.88
C GLY A 50 11.57 5.21 6.31
N ALA A 51 10.78 4.66 7.23
CA ALA A 51 10.81 5.02 8.65
C ALA A 51 12.12 4.61 9.34
N VAL A 52 12.66 3.45 8.99
CA VAL A 52 13.96 2.97 9.50
C VAL A 52 15.09 3.85 8.97
N ASP A 53 15.09 4.22 7.70
CA ASP A 53 16.11 5.10 7.12
C ASP A 53 16.03 6.52 7.71
N MET A 54 14.82 7.04 7.93
CA MET A 54 14.62 8.27 8.70
C MET A 54 15.15 8.15 10.13
N SER A 55 14.97 7.00 10.80
CA SER A 55 15.49 6.78 12.16
C SER A 55 17.02 6.70 12.22
N LYS A 56 17.67 6.19 11.18
CA LYS A 56 19.14 6.12 11.06
C LYS A 56 19.77 7.47 10.72
N GLY A 57 19.06 8.32 9.98
CA GLY A 57 19.47 9.69 9.69
C GLY A 57 19.09 10.70 10.77
N ALA A 58 18.25 10.31 11.74
CA ALA A 58 17.80 11.18 12.82
C ALA A 58 18.93 11.43 13.82
N VAL A 59 19.39 12.68 13.87
CA VAL A 59 20.27 13.16 14.95
C VAL A 59 19.37 13.47 16.16
N ALA A 60 19.71 12.98 17.35
CA ALA A 60 18.97 13.29 18.56
C ALA A 60 19.05 14.80 18.86
N GLY A 61 17.95 15.52 18.63
CA GLY A 61 17.76 16.92 19.03
C GLY A 61 16.85 17.00 20.23
N ASP A 62 17.06 18.02 21.09
CA ASP A 62 16.22 18.28 22.25
C ASP A 62 14.75 18.40 21.83
N GLY A 63 13.89 17.51 22.34
CA GLY A 63 12.46 17.44 22.01
C GLY A 63 11.63 18.56 22.65
N GLY A 64 12.24 19.73 22.82
CA GLY A 64 11.63 20.90 23.43
C GLY A 64 10.70 21.59 22.46
N ASN A 65 9.40 21.36 22.64
CA ASN A 65 8.26 22.22 22.28
C ASN A 65 8.50 23.21 21.13
N VAL A 66 8.65 22.73 19.90
CA VAL A 66 8.50 23.59 18.72
C VAL A 66 7.03 23.52 18.31
N HIS A 67 6.30 24.61 18.52
CA HIS A 67 4.94 24.75 18.02
C HIS A 67 5.00 24.65 16.49
N HIS A 68 4.14 23.80 15.89
CA HIS A 68 4.14 23.48 14.45
C HIS A 68 4.13 24.72 13.53
N ASP A 69 3.66 25.86 14.03
CA ASP A 69 3.50 27.12 13.29
C ASP A 69 4.81 27.88 13.04
N GLU A 70 5.89 27.65 13.79
CA GLU A 70 7.15 28.39 13.63
C GLU A 70 8.06 27.86 12.52
N VAL A 71 7.77 26.66 11.99
CA VAL A 71 8.65 25.97 11.04
C VAL A 71 8.39 26.39 9.58
N LEU A 72 7.24 27.02 9.30
CA LEU A 72 6.82 27.37 7.93
C LEU A 72 7.34 28.73 7.42
N TYR A 73 7.99 29.53 8.27
CA TYR A 73 8.44 30.89 7.92
C TYR A 73 9.94 31.14 8.16
N LYS A 74 10.79 30.22 7.69
CA LYS A 74 12.23 30.47 7.53
C LYS A 74 12.67 30.33 6.08
#